data_AF-A0A7W6KHI2-F1
#
_entry.id   AF-A0A7W6KHI2-F1
#
_cell.length_a   1.000
_cell.length_b   1.000
_cell.length_c   1.000
_cell.angle_alpha   90.00
_cell.angle_beta   90.00
_cell.angle_gamma   90.00
#
_symmetry.space_group_name_H-M   'P 1'
#
loop_
_entity.id
_entity.type
_entity.pdbx_description
1 polymer ?
#
loop_
_entity_poly.entity_id
_entity_poly.type
_entity_poly.pdbx_seq_one_letter_code
_entity_poly.pdbx_strand_id
1 'polypeptide(L)'
;MKDADNEGYRSFARGGLTAVVTVNSGALVALVSQLSSLKDPSNGPCLKASFICWVAGIVLGLLAWATAAAAAQSFANEKYRREAFFAAAGFLLFFLSILSFIAGVGFVFQAVFPS
;
A
#
# COMPACT_ATOMS: atom_id res chain seq x y z
N MET A 1 13.51 -3.37 29.61
CA MET A 1 12.43 -2.44 29.17
C MET A 1 12.58 -2.00 27.72
N LYS A 2 13.77 -1.59 27.24
CA LYS A 2 13.99 -1.19 25.83
C LYS A 2 13.62 -2.24 24.75
N ASP A 3 13.77 -3.53 25.02
CA ASP A 3 13.51 -4.58 24.01
C ASP A 3 12.01 -4.85 23.80
N ALA A 4 11.20 -4.73 24.85
CA ALA A 4 9.74 -4.94 24.79
C ALA A 4 9.04 -3.83 23.99
N ASP A 5 9.49 -2.57 24.15
CA ASP A 5 8.96 -1.44 23.39
C ASP A 5 9.26 -1.60 21.89
N ASN A 6 10.47 -2.05 21.56
CA ASN A 6 10.88 -2.31 20.17
C ASN A 6 10.06 -3.42 19.50
N GLU A 7 9.64 -4.44 20.25
CA GLU A 7 8.80 -5.52 19.72
C GLU A 7 7.38 -5.03 19.42
N GLY A 8 6.83 -4.14 20.26
CA GLY A 8 5.55 -3.45 20.01
C GLY A 8 5.58 -2.64 18.71
N TYR A 9 6.61 -1.82 18.50
CA TYR A 9 6.76 -1.04 17.25
C TYR A 9 6.91 -1.93 16.01
N ARG A 10 7.67 -3.04 16.12
CA ARG A 10 7.83 -3.99 15.01
C ARG A 10 6.52 -4.71 14.66
N SER A 11 5.75 -5.11 15.67
CA SER A 11 4.44 -5.71 15.48
C SER A 11 3.47 -4.74 14.79
N PHE A 12 3.44 -3.49 15.26
CA PHE A 12 2.61 -2.45 14.65
C PHE A 12 3.00 -2.16 13.19
N ALA A 13 4.29 -2.07 12.90
CA ALA A 13 4.79 -1.88 11.53
C ALA A 13 4.41 -3.05 10.60
N ARG A 14 4.53 -4.31 11.07
CA ARG A 14 4.06 -5.49 10.32
C ARG A 14 2.55 -5.46 10.09
N GLY A 15 1.78 -5.08 11.11
CA GLY A 15 0.34 -4.90 11.02
C GLY A 15 -0.04 -3.86 9.97
N GLY A 16 0.61 -2.69 9.98
CA GLY A 16 0.40 -1.62 9.01
C GLY A 16 0.72 -2.05 7.57
N LEU A 17 1.87 -2.69 7.34
CA LEU A 17 2.25 -3.20 6.02
C LEU A 17 1.26 -4.27 5.51
N THR A 18 0.80 -5.15 6.40
CA THR A 18 -0.21 -6.16 6.06
C THR A 18 -1.54 -5.49 5.72
N ALA A 19 -1.95 -4.50 6.50
CA ALA A 19 -3.18 -3.76 6.27
C ALA A 19 -3.16 -3.07 4.91
N VAL A 20 -2.07 -2.38 4.53
CA VAL A 20 -2.02 -1.64 3.26
C VAL A 20 -2.06 -2.55 2.03
N VAL A 21 -1.41 -3.72 2.10
CA VAL A 21 -1.49 -4.73 1.03
C VAL A 21 -2.90 -5.32 0.98
N THR A 22 -3.49 -5.60 2.14
CA THR A 22 -4.83 -6.21 2.25
C THR A 22 -5.91 -5.29 1.71
N VAL A 23 -5.91 -4.00 2.08
CA VAL A 23 -6.96 -3.06 1.62
C VAL A 23 -6.89 -2.79 0.12
N ASN A 24 -5.68 -2.66 -0.45
CA ASN A 24 -5.54 -2.53 -1.91
C ASN A 24 -5.98 -3.82 -2.63
N SER A 25 -5.59 -4.99 -2.12
CA SER A 25 -6.01 -6.28 -2.69
C SER A 25 -7.52 -6.49 -2.59
N GLY A 26 -8.11 -6.16 -1.44
CA GLY A 26 -9.55 -6.26 -1.20
C GLY A 26 -10.36 -5.34 -2.10
N ALA A 27 -9.91 -4.11 -2.32
CA ALA A 27 -10.55 -3.18 -3.23
C ALA A 27 -10.50 -3.68 -4.68
N LEU A 28 -9.36 -4.23 -5.10
CA LEU A 28 -9.20 -4.82 -6.43
C LEU A 28 -10.14 -6.02 -6.64
N VAL A 29 -10.21 -6.94 -5.66
CA VAL A 29 -11.13 -8.07 -5.70
C VAL A 29 -12.58 -7.59 -5.72
N ALA A 30 -12.93 -6.59 -4.93
CA ALA A 30 -14.28 -6.02 -4.88
C ALA A 30 -14.70 -5.44 -6.25
N LEU A 31 -13.81 -4.68 -6.90
CA LEU A 31 -14.07 -4.13 -8.23
C LEU A 31 -14.24 -5.22 -9.28
N VAL A 32 -13.35 -6.22 -9.31
CA VAL A 32 -13.48 -7.34 -10.26
C VAL A 32 -14.78 -8.10 -10.04
N SER A 33 -15.17 -8.31 -8.78
CA SER A 33 -16.41 -9.00 -8.40
C SER A 33 -17.67 -8.24 -8.82
N GLN A 34 -17.59 -6.91 -8.92
CA GLN A 34 -18.71 -6.04 -9.31
C GLN A 34 -18.60 -5.50 -10.74
N LEU A 35 -17.58 -5.91 -11.50
CA LEU A 35 -17.26 -5.35 -12.80
C LEU A 35 -18.40 -5.52 -13.82
N SER A 36 -19.14 -6.63 -13.75
CA SER A 36 -20.30 -6.87 -14.60
C SER A 36 -21.43 -5.86 -14.39
N SER A 37 -21.61 -5.39 -13.14
CA SER A 37 -22.62 -4.40 -12.78
C SER A 37 -22.21 -2.98 -13.13
N LEU A 38 -20.90 -2.75 -13.31
CA LEU A 38 -20.31 -1.45 -13.62
C LEU A 38 -19.92 -1.30 -15.10
N LYS A 39 -20.33 -2.25 -15.95
CA LYS A 39 -19.83 -2.46 -17.32
C LYS A 39 -20.37 -1.45 -18.36
N ASP A 40 -20.70 -0.24 -17.94
CA ASP A 40 -21.00 0.86 -18.86
C ASP A 40 -19.71 1.28 -19.59
N PRO A 41 -19.71 1.39 -20.93
CA PRO A 41 -18.54 1.84 -21.68
C PRO A 41 -17.96 3.18 -21.20
N SER A 42 -18.79 4.09 -20.69
CA SER A 42 -18.37 5.40 -20.18
C SER A 42 -17.50 5.30 -18.92
N ASN A 43 -17.63 4.22 -18.15
CA ASN A 43 -16.91 4.01 -16.89
C ASN A 43 -15.52 3.39 -17.08
N GLY A 44 -15.25 2.81 -18.26
CA GLY A 44 -14.05 2.03 -18.56
C GLY A 44 -12.72 2.72 -18.20
N PRO A 45 -12.49 4.00 -18.56
CA PRO A 45 -11.25 4.70 -18.23
C PRO A 45 -11.01 4.85 -16.72
N CYS A 46 -12.05 5.23 -15.98
CA CYS A 46 -11.99 5.44 -14.53
C CYS A 46 -11.79 4.11 -13.79
N LEU A 47 -12.50 3.04 -14.19
CA LEU A 47 -12.33 1.71 -13.58
C LEU A 47 -10.94 1.10 -13.89
N LYS A 48 -10.37 1.39 -15.06
CA LYS A 48 -8.99 0.99 -15.38
C LYS A 48 -7.98 1.75 -14.50
N ALA A 49 -8.18 3.06 -14.33
CA ALA A 49 -7.32 3.88 -13.48
C ALA A 49 -7.35 3.41 -12.02
N SER A 50 -8.53 3.10 -11.47
CA SER A 50 -8.64 2.57 -10.10
C SER A 50 -7.93 1.23 -9.93
N PHE A 51 -8.07 0.33 -10.90
CA PHE A 51 -7.37 -0.95 -10.90
C PHE A 51 -5.85 -0.77 -10.88
N ILE A 52 -5.31 0.11 -11.73
CA ILE A 52 -3.87 0.40 -11.77
C ILE A 52 -3.40 0.99 -10.43
N CYS A 53 -4.17 1.91 -9.85
CA CYS A 53 -3.86 2.50 -8.56
C CYS A 53 -3.75 1.44 -7.46
N TRP A 54 -4.68 0.49 -7.36
CA TRP A 54 -4.61 -0.54 -6.34
C TRP A 54 -3.49 -1.56 -6.58
N VAL A 55 -3.21 -1.93 -7.84
CA VAL A 55 -2.02 -2.74 -8.16
C VAL A 55 -0.74 -2.03 -7.75
N ALA A 56 -0.60 -0.74 -8.08
CA ALA A 56 0.52 0.07 -7.65
C ALA A 56 0.62 0.12 -6.12
N GLY A 57 -0.50 0.28 -5.42
CA GLY A 57 -0.58 0.22 -3.96
C GLY A 57 -0.05 -1.08 -3.38
N ILE A 58 -0.42 -2.23 -3.94
CA ILE A 58 0.10 -3.55 -3.53
C ILE A 58 1.61 -3.62 -3.71
N VAL A 59 2.13 -3.24 -4.89
CA VAL A 59 3.56 -3.27 -5.20
C VAL A 59 4.33 -2.36 -4.25
N LEU A 60 3.85 -1.13 -4.01
CA LEU A 60 4.43 -0.19 -3.07
C LEU A 60 4.44 -0.74 -1.64
N GLY A 61 3.37 -1.42 -1.20
CA GLY A 61 3.31 -2.07 0.11
C GLY A 61 4.33 -3.21 0.26
N LEU A 62 4.51 -4.03 -0.78
CA LEU A 62 5.52 -5.08 -0.82
C LEU A 62 6.95 -4.52 -0.81
N LEU A 63 7.19 -3.43 -1.56
CA LEU A 63 8.49 -2.74 -1.53
C LEU A 63 8.75 -2.09 -0.17
N ALA A 64 7.74 -1.48 0.45
CA ALA A 64 7.85 -0.94 1.81
C ALA A 64 8.27 -2.04 2.81
N TRP A 65 7.67 -3.22 2.71
CA TRP A 65 8.07 -4.38 3.50
C TRP A 65 9.53 -4.79 3.23
N ALA A 66 9.95 -4.87 1.96
CA ALA A 66 11.32 -5.23 1.60
C ALA A 66 12.34 -4.22 2.15
N THR A 67 12.04 -2.92 2.07
CA THR A 67 12.89 -1.87 2.64
C THR A 67 12.92 -1.90 4.17
N ALA A 68 11.81 -2.24 4.84
CA ALA A 68 11.81 -2.43 6.29
C ALA A 68 12.69 -3.62 6.70
N ALA A 69 12.67 -4.72 5.93
CA ALA A 69 13.58 -5.84 6.14
C ALA A 69 15.05 -5.45 5.93
N ALA A 70 15.36 -4.66 4.89
CA ALA A 70 16.70 -4.13 4.63
C ALA A 70 17.17 -3.15 5.72
N ALA A 71 16.27 -2.36 6.30
CA ALA A 71 16.56 -1.49 7.44
C ALA A 71 16.92 -2.32 8.68
N ALA A 72 16.13 -3.35 9.00
CA ALA A 72 16.42 -4.27 10.10
C ALA A 72 17.75 -5.01 9.93
N GLN A 73 18.07 -5.45 8.71
CA GLN A 73 19.37 -6.05 8.40
C GLN A 73 20.52 -5.03 8.56
N SER A 74 20.31 -3.77 8.17
CA SER A 74 21.33 -2.72 8.31
C SER A 74 21.59 -2.38 9.77
N PHE A 75 20.55 -2.37 10.61
CA PHE A 75 20.67 -2.22 12.07
C PHE A 75 21.52 -3.34 12.67
N ALA A 76 21.26 -4.60 12.29
CA ALA A 76 22.04 -5.76 12.77
C ALA A 76 23.52 -5.75 12.36
N ASN A 77 23.85 -5.04 11.26
CA ASN A 77 25.22 -4.88 10.78
C ASN A 77 25.87 -3.55 11.25
N GLU A 78 25.25 -2.83 12.19
CA GLU A 78 25.71 -1.53 12.72
C GLU A 78 25.89 -0.44 11.63
N LYS A 79 25.15 -0.55 10.51
CA LYS A 79 25.20 0.39 9.38
C LYS A 79 24.11 1.46 9.50
N TYR A 80 24.22 2.33 10.50
CA TYR A 80 23.21 3.34 10.85
C TYR A 80 22.76 4.24 9.67
N ARG A 81 23.67 4.65 8.80
CA ARG A 81 23.31 5.49 7.62
C ARG A 81 22.41 4.74 6.63
N ARG A 82 22.64 3.44 6.44
CA ARG A 82 21.82 2.60 5.54
C ARG A 82 20.48 2.27 6.18
N GLU A 83 20.47 2.00 7.49
CA GLU A 83 19.25 1.81 8.27
C GLU A 83 18.30 3.00 8.11
N ALA A 84 18.78 4.23 8.38
CA ALA A 84 17.96 5.43 8.27
C ALA A 84 17.42 5.64 6.84
N PHE A 85 18.24 5.38 5.81
CA PHE A 85 17.82 5.47 4.42
C PHE A 85 16.71 4.48 4.07
N PHE A 86 16.88 3.20 4.41
CA PHE A 86 15.89 2.17 4.13
C PHE A 86 14.60 2.35 4.94
N ALA A 87 14.70 2.81 6.19
CA ALA A 87 13.54 3.15 7.01
C ALA A 87 12.74 4.30 6.38
N ALA A 88 13.41 5.39 5.98
CA ALA A 88 12.76 6.53 5.33
C ALA A 88 12.10 6.13 4.00
N ALA A 89 12.79 5.33 3.18
CA ALA A 89 12.24 4.79 1.94
C ALA A 89 11.00 3.93 2.20
N GLY A 90 11.02 3.08 3.23
CA GLY A 90 9.88 2.24 3.61
C GLY A 90 8.66 3.05 4.04
N PHE A 91 8.86 4.10 4.84
CA PHE A 91 7.77 5.01 5.20
C PHE A 91 7.18 5.72 3.97
N LEU A 92 8.03 6.22 3.08
CA LEU A 92 7.58 6.88 1.85
C LEU A 92 6.73 5.92 0.99
N LEU A 93 7.22 4.70 0.76
CA LEU A 93 6.51 3.68 -0.02
C LEU A 93 5.18 3.28 0.63
N PHE A 94 5.14 3.17 1.96
CA PHE A 94 3.93 2.91 2.72
C PHE A 94 2.88 4.02 2.50
N PHE A 95 3.25 5.29 2.63
CA PHE A 95 2.33 6.40 2.39
C PHE A 95 1.88 6.48 0.92
N LEU A 96 2.78 6.25 -0.03
CA LEU A 96 2.41 6.18 -1.45
C LEU A 96 1.41 5.05 -1.72
N SER A 97 1.53 3.92 -1.03
CA SER A 97 0.56 2.82 -1.11
C SER A 97 -0.84 3.23 -0.60
N ILE A 98 -0.91 3.99 0.50
CA ILE A 98 -2.16 4.57 1.01
C ILE A 98 -2.75 5.58 0.03
N LEU A 99 -1.93 6.48 -0.52
CA LEU A 99 -2.39 7.46 -1.50
C LEU A 99 -2.91 6.79 -2.77
N SER A 100 -2.27 5.70 -3.20
CA SER A 100 -2.74 4.90 -4.33
C SER A 100 -4.10 4.27 -4.05
N PHE A 101 -4.33 3.77 -2.82
CA PHE A 101 -5.65 3.30 -2.41
C PHE A 101 -6.73 4.39 -2.52
N ILE A 102 -6.45 5.56 -1.94
CA ILE A 102 -7.38 6.71 -1.93
C ILE A 102 -7.68 7.17 -3.36
N ALA A 103 -6.65 7.28 -4.21
CA ALA A 103 -6.82 7.64 -5.61
C ALA A 103 -7.71 6.62 -6.35
N GLY A 104 -7.49 5.32 -6.12
CA GLY A 104 -8.33 4.28 -6.71
C GLY A 104 -9.79 4.37 -6.30
N VAL A 105 -10.07 4.66 -5.03
CA VAL A 105 -11.44 4.94 -4.55
C VAL A 105 -12.03 6.16 -5.26
N GLY A 106 -11.27 7.24 -5.41
CA GLY A 106 -11.70 8.45 -6.13
C GLY A 106 -12.10 8.17 -7.57
N PHE A 107 -11.32 7.36 -8.29
CA PHE A 107 -11.66 6.96 -9.67
C PHE A 107 -12.90 6.08 -9.75
N VAL A 108 -13.10 5.14 -8.80
CA VAL A 108 -14.36 4.38 -8.74
C VAL A 108 -15.54 5.29 -8.46
N PHE A 109 -15.39 6.25 -7.55
CA PHE A 109 -16.45 7.20 -7.23
C PHE A 109 -16.86 8.01 -8.47
N GLN A 110 -15.89 8.51 -9.24
CA GLN A 110 -16.16 9.21 -10.51
C GLN A 110 -16.82 8.32 -11.56
N ALA A 111 -16.48 7.03 -11.62
CA ALA A 111 -17.13 6.09 -12.52
C ALA A 111 -18.60 5.83 -12.14
N VAL A 112 -18.93 5.83 -10.85
CA VAL A 112 -20.30 5.53 -10.37
C VAL A 112 -21.17 6.78 -10.33
N PHE A 113 -20.58 7.93 -10.02
CA PHE A 113 -21.27 9.22 -9.88
C PHE A 113 -20.64 10.26 -10.82
N PRO A 114 -20.84 10.13 -12.14
CA PRO A 114 -20.37 11.12 -13.09
C PRO A 114 -21.10 12.45 -12.86
N SER A 115 -20.33 13.54 -12.75
CA SER A 115 -20.82 14.92 -12.66
C SER A 115 -21.26 15.45 -14.00
#